data_AF-M4VN56-F1
#
_entry.id   AF-M4VN56-F1
#
_cell.length_a   1.000
_cell.length_b   1.000
_cell.length_c   1.000
_cell.angle_alpha   90.00
_cell.angle_beta   90.00
_cell.angle_gamma   90.00
#
_symmetry.space_group_name_H-M   'P 1'
#
loop_
_entity.id
_entity.type
_entity.pdbx_description
1 polymer ?
#
loop_
_entity_poly.entity_id
_entity_poly.type
_entity_poly.pdbx_seq_one_letter_code
_entity_poly.pdbx_strand_id
1 'polypeptide(L)'
;NQRQGTCAESENIPDGLCYKDSDCPPGEPVVAGNGVKTGRCLRAGKMQRGTCEIFAWCPVETKSRPSKPLLGKAEDFTVYIKNFIRFPKFNFSKTNVLDTEDRSYLKFCQFDPKNLYCPIFRVGSLVSWAGSNFQDIALQGGVIGIQIEWDCDL
;
A
#
# COMPACT_ATOMS: atom_id res chain seq x y z
N ASN A 1 2.09 1.26 20.80
CA ASN A 1 1.25 0.08 21.08
C ASN A 1 -0.16 0.54 21.37
N GLN A 2 -1.09 0.30 20.46
CA GLN A 2 -2.49 0.67 20.66
C GLN A 2 -3.19 -0.32 21.59
N ARG A 3 -4.11 0.19 22.41
CA ARG A 3 -5.02 -0.60 23.25
C ARG A 3 -6.39 0.06 23.25
N GLN A 4 -7.44 -0.73 23.47
CA GLN A 4 -8.77 -0.17 23.61
C GLN A 4 -8.85 0.71 24.87
N GLY A 5 -9.31 1.94 24.73
CA GLY A 5 -9.38 2.92 25.81
C GLY A 5 -9.95 4.25 25.33
N THR A 6 -9.81 5.30 26.15
CA THR A 6 -10.16 6.66 25.75
C THR A 6 -8.93 7.50 25.45
N CYS A 7 -9.02 8.32 24.41
CA CYS A 7 -7.96 9.27 24.04
C CYS A 7 -8.54 10.42 23.22
N ALA A 8 -7.73 11.45 23.01
CA ALA A 8 -8.06 12.55 22.11
C ALA A 8 -8.14 12.06 20.65
N GLU A 9 -9.14 12.52 19.91
CA GLU A 9 -9.20 12.38 18.46
C GLU A 9 -8.10 13.23 17.78
N SER A 10 -7.75 12.87 16.55
CA SER A 10 -6.79 13.59 15.72
C SER A 10 -7.28 15.00 15.36
N GLU A 11 -6.40 15.99 15.52
CA GLU A 11 -6.66 17.40 15.14
C GLU A 11 -6.95 17.58 13.63
N ASN A 12 -6.61 16.59 12.81
CA ASN A 12 -6.84 16.59 11.38
C ASN A 12 -8.25 16.11 10.98
N ILE A 13 -9.09 15.70 11.93
CA ILE A 13 -10.46 15.26 11.68
C ILE A 13 -11.43 16.37 12.07
N PRO A 14 -12.08 17.04 11.11
CA PRO A 14 -12.96 18.19 11.40
C PRO A 14 -14.08 17.88 12.38
N ASP A 15 -14.74 16.72 12.27
CA ASP A 15 -15.82 16.31 13.18
C ASP A 15 -15.34 15.91 14.59
N GLY A 16 -14.03 15.74 14.75
CA GLY A 16 -13.40 15.51 16.06
C GLY A 16 -13.02 16.79 16.79
N LEU A 17 -13.18 17.97 16.17
CA LEU A 17 -12.83 19.25 16.77
C LEU A 17 -13.93 19.75 17.70
N CYS A 18 -13.53 20.34 18.83
CA CYS A 18 -14.48 20.88 19.79
C CYS A 18 -13.96 22.16 20.45
N TYR A 19 -14.89 22.96 20.94
CA TYR A 19 -14.63 24.07 21.85
C TYR A 19 -15.22 23.78 23.23
N LYS A 20 -16.29 23.00 23.33
CA LYS A 20 -16.96 22.61 24.58
C LYS A 20 -17.45 21.16 24.50
N ASP A 21 -17.78 20.59 25.65
CA ASP A 21 -18.23 19.20 25.77
C ASP A 21 -19.47 18.89 24.93
N SER A 22 -20.39 19.86 24.77
CA SER A 22 -21.59 19.67 23.94
C SER A 22 -21.32 19.62 22.43
N ASP A 23 -20.12 19.95 21.98
CA ASP A 23 -19.69 19.71 20.59
C ASP A 23 -19.31 18.23 20.39
N CYS A 24 -19.20 17.44 21.46
CA CYS A 24 -18.79 16.04 21.47
C CYS A 24 -19.93 15.10 21.95
N PRO A 25 -21.10 15.05 21.31
CA PRO A 25 -22.25 14.27 21.77
C PRO A 25 -21.89 12.80 22.05
N PRO A 26 -22.16 12.29 23.26
CA PRO A 26 -21.72 10.95 23.67
C PRO A 26 -22.45 9.86 22.86
N GLY A 27 -21.70 8.83 22.45
CA GLY A 27 -22.23 7.71 21.68
C GLY A 27 -22.26 7.94 20.17
N GLU A 28 -22.00 9.16 19.70
CA GLU A 28 -21.89 9.44 18.27
C GLU A 28 -20.50 9.07 17.73
N PRO A 29 -20.41 8.33 16.61
CA PRO A 29 -19.15 8.08 15.94
C PRO A 29 -18.60 9.37 15.33
N VAL A 30 -17.27 9.53 15.35
CA VAL A 30 -16.62 10.62 14.62
C VAL A 30 -16.61 10.30 13.14
N VAL A 31 -17.20 11.17 12.31
CA VAL A 31 -17.24 11.01 10.84
C VAL A 31 -15.81 11.06 10.28
N ALA A 32 -15.43 10.00 9.56
CA ALA A 32 -14.05 9.80 9.08
C ALA A 32 -12.97 9.84 10.18
N GLY A 33 -13.36 9.59 11.44
CA GLY A 33 -12.47 9.53 12.59
C GLY A 33 -12.12 8.11 13.02
N ASN A 34 -11.64 7.98 14.24
CA ASN A 34 -11.05 6.75 14.78
C ASN A 34 -11.91 6.05 15.83
N GLY A 35 -13.00 6.68 16.31
CA GLY A 35 -13.81 6.12 17.38
C GLY A 35 -15.10 6.86 17.67
N VAL A 36 -15.64 6.60 18.87
CA VAL A 36 -16.95 7.11 19.32
C VAL A 36 -16.77 8.16 20.40
N LYS A 37 -17.41 9.32 20.25
CA LYS A 37 -17.35 10.44 21.19
C LYS A 37 -17.85 10.02 22.57
N THR A 38 -17.14 10.42 23.62
CA THR A 38 -17.47 10.09 25.01
C THR A 38 -18.30 11.17 25.71
N GLY A 39 -18.47 12.35 25.12
CA GLY A 39 -19.08 13.51 25.78
C GLY A 39 -18.11 14.62 26.15
N ARG A 40 -16.78 14.39 26.09
CA ARG A 40 -15.78 15.33 26.63
C ARG A 40 -14.94 15.97 25.54
N CYS A 41 -14.65 17.27 25.71
CA CYS A 41 -13.74 18.03 24.86
C CYS A 41 -12.38 18.20 25.55
N LEU A 42 -11.33 17.59 24.99
CA LEU A 42 -9.96 17.66 25.51
C LEU A 42 -9.23 18.84 24.88
N ARG A 43 -8.80 19.81 25.70
CA ARG A 43 -8.06 21.00 25.26
C ARG A 43 -6.58 20.88 25.58
N ALA A 44 -5.72 21.27 24.63
CA ALA A 44 -4.28 21.35 24.85
C ALA A 44 -3.92 22.70 25.50
N GLY A 45 -3.62 22.68 26.81
CA GLY A 45 -3.17 23.87 27.54
C GLY A 45 -4.20 25.02 27.56
N LYS A 46 -3.78 26.23 27.19
CA LYS A 46 -4.65 27.44 27.16
C LYS A 46 -5.40 27.61 25.83
N MET A 47 -5.34 26.64 24.92
CA MET A 47 -6.02 26.75 23.63
C MET A 47 -7.55 26.65 23.82
N GLN A 48 -8.28 27.55 23.15
CA GLN A 48 -9.75 27.51 23.09
C GLN A 48 -10.28 26.31 22.31
N ARG A 49 -9.48 25.81 21.36
CA ARG A 49 -9.79 24.69 20.47
C ARG A 49 -9.17 23.40 21.03
N GLY A 50 -9.97 22.34 21.07
CA GLY A 50 -9.56 21.00 21.47
C GLY A 50 -10.07 19.94 20.50
N THR A 51 -9.94 18.68 20.90
CA THR A 51 -10.53 17.54 20.21
C THR A 51 -11.38 16.69 21.15
N CYS A 52 -12.40 16.03 20.62
CA CYS A 52 -13.25 15.16 21.42
C CYS A 52 -12.44 13.98 21.99
N GLU A 53 -12.72 13.64 23.25
CA GLU A 53 -12.32 12.36 23.81
C GLU A 53 -13.19 11.26 23.18
N ILE A 54 -12.53 10.27 22.59
CA ILE A 54 -13.18 9.14 21.93
C ILE A 54 -12.80 7.83 22.61
N PHE A 55 -13.71 6.87 22.56
CA PHE A 55 -13.40 5.46 22.83
C PHE A 55 -12.92 4.79 21.54
N ALA A 56 -11.66 4.37 21.50
CA ALA A 56 -10.98 3.92 20.29
C ALA A 56 -9.79 2.99 20.60
N TRP A 57 -9.07 2.59 19.55
CA TRP A 57 -7.71 2.05 19.69
C TRP A 57 -6.73 3.20 19.94
N CYS A 58 -6.30 3.34 21.18
CA CYS A 58 -5.54 4.48 21.67
C CYS A 58 -4.06 4.13 21.90
N PRO A 59 -3.12 5.06 21.61
CA PRO A 59 -3.36 6.39 21.03
C PRO A 59 -3.74 6.30 19.55
N VAL A 60 -4.53 7.26 19.06
CA VAL A 60 -4.80 7.39 17.61
C VAL A 60 -3.51 7.64 16.84
N GLU A 61 -3.46 7.22 15.58
CA GLU A 61 -2.28 7.38 14.75
C GLU A 61 -1.97 8.86 14.51
N THR A 62 -0.74 9.27 14.81
CA THR A 62 -0.24 10.58 14.40
C THR A 62 0.07 10.52 12.92
N LYS A 63 -0.74 11.18 12.08
CA LYS A 63 -0.53 11.28 10.63
C LYS A 63 0.75 12.07 10.31
N SER A 64 1.93 11.49 10.51
CA SER A 64 3.16 11.99 9.91
C SER A 64 3.40 11.15 8.66
N ARG A 65 3.14 11.77 7.51
CA ARG A 65 3.55 11.18 6.25
C ARG A 65 5.07 11.30 6.17
N PRO A 66 5.81 10.20 5.93
CA PRO A 66 7.24 10.30 5.80
C PRO A 66 7.58 11.11 4.53
N SER A 67 8.58 11.99 4.62
CA SER A 67 9.05 12.80 3.48
C SER A 67 9.80 11.98 2.43
N LYS A 68 10.20 10.76 2.79
CA LYS A 68 10.89 9.78 1.95
C LYS A 68 10.28 8.40 2.19
N PRO A 69 10.22 7.50 1.20
CA PRO A 69 9.72 6.15 1.41
C PRO A 69 10.59 5.41 2.44
N LEU A 70 10.00 4.98 3.55
CA LEU A 70 10.71 4.18 4.57
C LEU A 70 11.28 2.89 3.97
N LEU A 71 10.54 2.30 3.04
CA LEU A 71 10.92 1.07 2.31
C LEU A 71 11.39 1.38 0.89
N GLY A 72 12.07 2.51 0.66
CA GLY A 72 12.56 2.91 -0.67
C GLY A 72 13.49 1.88 -1.34
N LYS A 73 14.13 1.00 -0.55
CA LYS A 73 14.94 -0.13 -1.06
C LYS A 73 14.12 -1.29 -1.63
N ALA A 74 12.80 -1.30 -1.47
CA ALA A 74 11.93 -2.28 -2.13
C ALA A 74 11.98 -2.15 -3.67
N GLU A 75 12.55 -1.06 -4.19
CA GLU A 75 12.91 -0.91 -5.61
C GLU A 75 13.75 -2.07 -6.14
N ASP A 76 14.62 -2.64 -5.28
CA ASP A 76 15.54 -3.74 -5.62
C ASP A 76 14.94 -5.13 -5.42
N PHE A 77 13.69 -5.22 -4.96
CA PHE A 77 13.01 -6.50 -4.87
C PHE A 77 12.74 -7.07 -6.25
N THR A 78 12.57 -8.39 -6.30
CA THR A 78 12.20 -9.10 -7.52
C THR A 78 10.85 -9.78 -7.37
N VAL A 79 10.13 -9.86 -8.47
CA VAL A 79 8.84 -10.54 -8.59
C VAL A 79 8.98 -11.65 -9.61
N TYR A 80 8.71 -12.89 -9.20
CA TYR A 80 8.63 -14.03 -10.09
C TYR A 80 7.19 -14.19 -10.60
N ILE A 81 6.99 -14.10 -11.91
CA ILE A 81 5.68 -14.24 -12.54
C ILE A 81 5.65 -15.53 -13.34
N LYS A 82 5.02 -16.57 -12.77
CA LYS A 82 4.78 -17.84 -13.46
C LYS A 82 3.42 -17.80 -14.17
N ASN A 83 3.42 -17.88 -15.48
CA ASN A 83 2.21 -17.89 -16.31
C ASN A 83 2.18 -19.14 -17.19
N PHE A 84 1.02 -19.81 -17.22
CA PHE A 84 0.76 -20.99 -18.04
C PHE A 84 -0.48 -20.74 -18.88
N ILE A 85 -0.40 -21.03 -20.18
CA ILE A 85 -1.50 -20.88 -21.13
C ILE A 85 -1.82 -22.21 -21.82
N ARG A 86 -3.07 -22.31 -22.27
CA ARG A 86 -3.56 -23.41 -23.09
C ARG A 86 -4.44 -22.83 -24.18
N PHE A 87 -4.18 -23.23 -25.43
CA PHE A 87 -5.06 -22.98 -26.56
C PHE A 87 -5.85 -24.27 -26.87
N PRO A 88 -7.09 -24.43 -26.35
CA PRO A 88 -7.78 -25.72 -26.35
C PRO A 88 -8.05 -26.26 -27.76
N LYS A 89 -8.38 -25.38 -28.71
CA LYS A 89 -8.66 -25.73 -30.11
C LYS A 89 -7.50 -26.49 -30.76
N PHE A 90 -6.26 -26.12 -30.43
CA PHE A 90 -5.05 -26.70 -31.01
C PHE A 90 -4.41 -27.77 -30.11
N ASN A 91 -5.02 -28.08 -28.96
CA ASN A 91 -4.42 -28.90 -27.91
C ASN A 91 -3.00 -28.44 -27.50
N PHE A 92 -2.72 -27.14 -27.62
CA PHE A 92 -1.42 -26.56 -27.32
C PHE A 92 -1.39 -26.00 -25.90
N SER A 93 -0.25 -26.10 -25.22
CA SER A 93 -0.03 -25.48 -23.92
C SER A 93 1.42 -25.03 -23.78
N LYS A 94 1.64 -23.93 -23.07
CA LYS A 94 2.97 -23.34 -22.91
C LYS A 94 3.06 -22.56 -21.60
N THR A 95 4.28 -22.38 -21.12
CA THR A 95 4.62 -21.57 -19.94
C THR A 95 5.58 -20.47 -20.36
N ASN A 96 5.55 -19.31 -19.69
CA ASN A 96 6.51 -18.23 -19.93
C ASN A 96 7.91 -18.51 -19.37
N VAL A 97 8.06 -19.59 -18.60
CA VAL A 97 9.32 -20.05 -18.03
C VAL A 97 10.08 -20.85 -19.08
N LEU A 98 11.34 -20.48 -19.35
CA LEU A 98 12.23 -21.25 -20.22
C LEU A 98 12.31 -22.72 -19.77
N ASP A 99 12.09 -23.64 -20.71
CA ASP A 99 12.31 -25.06 -20.48
C ASP A 99 13.81 -25.35 -20.59
N THR A 100 14.47 -25.56 -19.45
CA THR A 100 15.91 -25.75 -19.35
C THR A 100 16.24 -26.78 -18.27
N GLU A 101 17.27 -27.59 -18.51
CA GLU A 101 17.80 -28.52 -17.51
C GLU A 101 18.61 -27.80 -16.41
N ASP A 102 18.95 -26.52 -16.62
CA ASP A 102 19.69 -25.71 -15.66
C ASP A 102 18.81 -25.34 -14.45
N ARG A 103 18.98 -26.12 -13.37
CA ARG A 103 18.32 -25.89 -12.07
C ARG A 103 18.71 -24.58 -11.39
N SER A 104 19.77 -23.92 -11.85
CA SER A 104 20.24 -22.65 -11.33
C SER A 104 19.65 -21.44 -12.06
N TYR A 105 19.05 -21.65 -13.22
CA TYR A 105 18.51 -20.59 -14.08
C TYR A 105 17.63 -19.61 -13.31
N LEU A 106 16.57 -20.09 -12.66
CA LEU A 106 15.64 -19.24 -11.89
C LEU A 106 16.23 -18.64 -10.62
N LYS A 107 17.39 -19.11 -10.15
CA LYS A 107 18.05 -18.53 -8.97
C LYS A 107 18.80 -17.24 -9.31
N PHE A 108 19.28 -17.14 -10.54
CA PHE A 108 20.19 -16.07 -10.95
C PHE A 108 19.67 -15.22 -12.11
N CYS A 109 18.72 -15.73 -12.89
CA CYS A 109 18.19 -14.95 -14.01
C CYS A 109 17.46 -13.71 -13.48
N GLN A 110 17.59 -12.63 -14.25
CA GLN A 110 16.75 -11.45 -14.14
C GLN A 110 16.29 -11.09 -15.54
N PHE A 111 15.05 -10.63 -15.66
CA PHE A 111 14.54 -10.15 -16.92
C PHE A 111 15.30 -8.89 -17.34
N ASP A 112 15.79 -8.91 -18.58
CA ASP A 112 16.32 -7.76 -19.29
C ASP A 112 16.12 -7.99 -20.80
N PRO A 113 16.34 -6.97 -21.66
CA PRO A 113 16.16 -7.11 -23.11
C PRO A 113 17.03 -8.20 -23.79
N LYS A 114 18.07 -8.72 -23.13
CA LYS A 114 18.91 -9.84 -23.59
C LYS A 114 18.44 -11.17 -23.00
N ASN A 115 17.77 -11.16 -21.85
CA ASN A 115 17.26 -12.32 -21.11
C ASN A 115 15.72 -12.39 -21.15
N LEU A 116 15.14 -12.36 -22.36
CA LEU A 116 13.69 -12.24 -22.59
C LEU A 116 12.83 -13.34 -21.96
N TYR A 117 13.39 -14.52 -21.71
CA TYR A 117 12.66 -15.65 -21.13
C TYR A 117 12.76 -15.76 -19.61
N CYS A 118 13.47 -14.84 -18.94
CA CYS A 118 13.54 -14.87 -17.49
C CYS A 118 12.25 -14.27 -16.89
N PRO A 119 11.49 -15.03 -16.09
CA PRO A 119 10.21 -14.57 -15.52
C PRO A 119 10.37 -13.79 -14.20
N ILE A 120 11.57 -13.29 -13.90
CA ILE A 120 11.91 -12.62 -12.62
C ILE A 120 12.25 -11.16 -12.90
N PHE A 121 11.43 -10.25 -12.40
CA PHE A 121 11.50 -8.83 -12.74
C PHE A 121 11.87 -8.00 -11.51
N ARG A 122 12.82 -7.08 -11.64
CA ARG A 122 13.10 -6.08 -10.60
C ARG A 122 11.94 -5.08 -10.54
N VAL A 123 11.45 -4.77 -9.33
CA VAL A 123 10.31 -3.87 -9.12
C VAL A 123 10.59 -2.48 -9.72
N GLY A 124 11.77 -1.91 -9.47
CA GLY A 124 12.17 -0.62 -10.05
C GLY A 124 12.16 -0.62 -11.57
N SER A 125 12.54 -1.73 -12.21
CA SER A 125 12.50 -1.86 -13.67
C SER A 125 11.07 -1.87 -14.20
N LEU A 126 10.15 -2.60 -13.55
CA LEU A 126 8.73 -2.59 -13.91
C LEU A 126 8.12 -1.20 -13.84
N VAL A 127 8.45 -0.43 -12.80
CA VAL A 127 7.96 0.95 -12.63
C VAL A 127 8.53 1.87 -13.71
N SER A 128 9.83 1.74 -13.99
CA SER A 128 10.51 2.52 -15.02
C SER A 128 9.96 2.24 -16.43
N TRP A 129 9.70 0.98 -16.78
CA TRP A 129 9.09 0.63 -18.07
C TRP A 129 7.65 1.13 -18.22
N ALA A 130 6.92 1.29 -17.12
CA ALA A 130 5.63 1.97 -17.11
C ALA A 130 5.74 3.51 -17.21
N GLY A 131 6.95 4.06 -17.39
CA GLY A 131 7.19 5.49 -17.53
C GLY A 131 7.16 6.28 -16.22
N SER A 132 7.33 5.61 -15.07
CA SER A 132 7.24 6.22 -13.75
C SER A 132 8.52 6.07 -12.94
N ASN A 133 8.68 6.89 -11.90
CA ASN A 133 9.77 6.78 -10.93
C ASN A 133 9.31 6.02 -9.67
N PHE A 134 10.09 5.02 -9.23
CA PHE A 134 9.72 4.21 -8.05
C PHE A 134 9.60 5.03 -6.77
N GLN A 135 10.50 5.99 -6.53
CA GLN A 135 10.51 6.76 -5.29
C GLN A 135 9.28 7.67 -5.18
N ASP A 136 8.78 8.19 -6.31
CA ASP A 136 7.56 9.01 -6.37
C ASP A 136 6.32 8.15 -6.07
N ILE A 137 6.21 6.98 -6.71
CA ILE A 137 5.11 6.04 -6.45
C ILE A 137 5.19 5.52 -5.01
N ALA A 138 6.37 5.21 -4.48
CA ALA A 138 6.53 4.67 -3.13
C ALA A 138 6.17 5.69 -2.03
N LEU A 139 6.17 6.99 -2.33
CA LEU A 139 5.68 8.02 -1.42
C LEU A 139 4.16 8.09 -1.34
N GLN A 140 3.48 7.90 -2.47
CA GLN A 140 2.02 8.07 -2.60
C GLN A 140 1.22 6.78 -2.57
N GLY A 141 1.87 5.66 -2.88
CA GLY A 141 1.20 4.48 -3.38
C GLY A 141 0.87 4.63 -4.87
N GLY A 142 0.56 3.51 -5.51
CA GLY A 142 0.17 3.46 -6.92
C GLY A 142 -0.14 2.03 -7.37
N VAL A 143 -0.58 1.91 -8.61
CA VAL A 143 -0.94 0.63 -9.24
C VAL A 143 -0.21 0.51 -10.58
N ILE A 144 0.41 -0.65 -10.82
CA ILE A 144 1.11 -0.96 -12.06
C ILE A 144 0.49 -2.21 -12.66
N GLY A 145 0.12 -2.14 -13.94
CA GLY A 145 -0.37 -3.29 -14.71
C GLY A 145 0.78 -4.00 -15.43
N ILE A 146 0.74 -5.33 -15.44
CA ILE A 146 1.67 -6.18 -16.21
C ILE A 146 0.85 -6.96 -17.22
N GLN A 147 1.04 -6.65 -18.51
CA GLN A 147 0.35 -7.33 -19.60
C GLN A 147 1.26 -8.40 -20.21
N ILE A 148 0.77 -9.63 -20.26
CA ILE A 148 1.46 -10.76 -20.91
C ILE A 148 0.63 -11.15 -22.13
N GLU A 149 1.20 -10.94 -23.31
CA GLU A 149 0.57 -11.24 -24.58
C GLU A 149 1.13 -12.51 -25.19
N TRP A 150 0.24 -13.38 -25.67
CA TRP A 150 0.57 -14.63 -26.35
C TRP A 150 0.00 -14.58 -27.77
N ASP A 151 0.73 -13.93 -28.67
CA ASP A 151 0.46 -13.95 -30.11
C ASP A 151 1.35 -15.03 -30.75
N CYS A 152 0.74 -16.09 -31.26
CA CYS A 152 1.42 -17.30 -31.73
C CYS A 152 0.77 -17.82 -33.01
N ASP A 153 1.59 -18.10 -34.02
CA ASP A 153 1.21 -18.91 -35.17
C ASP A 153 1.43 -20.39 -34.83
N LEU A 154 0.36 -21.19 -34.82
CA LEU A 154 0.29 -22.56 -34.24
C LEU A 154 -0.01 -23.63 -35.29
#